data_AF-R1EBV8-F1
#
_entry.id   AF-R1EBV8-F1
#
_cell.length_a   1.000
_cell.length_b   1.000
_cell.length_c   1.000
_cell.angle_alpha   90.00
_cell.angle_beta   90.00
_cell.angle_gamma   90.00
#
_symmetry.space_group_name_H-M   'P 1'
#
loop_
_entity.id
_entity.type
_entity.pdbx_description
1 polymer ?
#
loop_
_entity_poly.entity_id
_entity_poly.type
_entity_poly.pdbx_seq_one_letter_code
_entity_poly.pdbx_strand_id
1 'polypeptide(L)'
;MLVLRLLLGAFEAGFFAGAVFYLTLFYTRGELGFRIAIFFGSALLAAAFSGLISFGVFQIEHVAIKGWMWLFLIEGAMTVIIAITAFFWLPASPESAWFLTSAEKDAARARSRRDSSGKVSESYNVKEMFQHWNNWKFFPWCVISFTYPVAFATTSNFLPQIVARLGYSTIKTNLWTVAPNAVGFVCLLLITWSSDRQRERTWHIIFALAVSLAGLIILAAIDPLRQPAVAYLATFLLAAGAYVPSCLVHSWHNNNNLSENARAATTGLLVGLGNLGGILSAATFRVEKK
;
A
#
# COMPACT_ATOMS: atom_id res chain seq x y z
N MET A 1 3.63 -9.45 24.70
CA MET A 1 2.85 -8.96 23.56
C MET A 1 3.20 -7.52 23.15
N LEU A 2 3.21 -6.54 24.05
CA LEU A 2 3.45 -5.13 23.69
C LEU A 2 4.85 -4.87 23.11
N VAL A 3 5.91 -5.44 23.71
CA VAL A 3 7.30 -5.31 23.22
C VAL A 3 7.45 -5.89 21.81
N LEU A 4 6.91 -7.09 21.56
CA LEU A 4 6.96 -7.72 20.23
C LEU A 4 6.25 -6.87 19.16
N ARG A 5 5.12 -6.23 19.51
CA ARG A 5 4.42 -5.32 18.60
C ARG A 5 5.22 -4.04 18.31
N LEU A 6 5.88 -3.48 19.32
CA LEU A 6 6.74 -2.31 19.13
C LEU A 6 7.93 -2.63 18.23
N LEU A 7 8.58 -3.77 18.43
CA LEU A 7 9.69 -4.22 17.58
C LEU A 7 9.21 -4.45 16.15
N LEU A 8 8.09 -5.16 15.96
CA LEU A 8 7.52 -5.39 14.64
C LEU A 8 7.23 -4.07 13.91
N GLY A 9 6.56 -3.12 14.59
CA GLY A 9 6.26 -1.81 14.02
C GLY A 9 7.52 -1.01 13.69
N ALA A 10 8.55 -1.06 14.53
CA ALA A 10 9.82 -0.37 14.29
C ALA A 10 10.54 -0.90 13.03
N PHE A 11 10.54 -2.22 12.81
CA PHE A 11 11.16 -2.82 11.62
C PHE A 11 10.32 -2.63 10.35
N GLU A 12 8.99 -2.62 10.46
CA GLU A 12 8.08 -2.49 9.31
C GLU A 12 7.91 -1.04 8.83
N ALA A 13 8.07 -0.06 9.72
CA ALA A 13 7.78 1.36 9.44
C ALA A 13 8.52 1.91 8.20
N GLY A 14 9.74 1.44 7.95
CA GLY A 14 10.56 1.88 6.82
C GLY A 14 10.29 1.13 5.51
N PHE A 15 9.57 0.00 5.54
CA PHE A 15 9.51 -0.93 4.41
C PHE A 15 8.82 -0.31 3.19
N PHE A 16 7.60 0.22 3.36
CA PHE A 16 6.86 0.80 2.24
C PHE A 16 7.53 2.07 1.69
N ALA A 17 7.96 2.99 2.57
CA ALA A 17 8.65 4.20 2.17
C ALA A 17 9.98 3.90 1.45
N GLY A 18 10.73 2.91 1.96
CA GLY A 18 11.97 2.43 1.37
C GLY A 18 11.76 1.79 -0.01
N ALA A 19 10.72 0.96 -0.16
CA ALA A 19 10.37 0.36 -1.45
C ALA A 19 9.95 1.39 -2.48
N VAL A 20 9.11 2.37 -2.10
CA VAL A 20 8.73 3.49 -2.99
C VAL A 20 9.97 4.27 -3.41
N PHE A 21 10.84 4.65 -2.48
CA PHE A 21 12.09 5.35 -2.78
C PHE A 21 13.00 4.52 -3.70
N TYR A 22 13.16 3.23 -3.42
CA TYR A 22 13.96 2.32 -4.25
C TYR A 22 13.45 2.27 -5.69
N LEU A 23 12.12 2.11 -5.88
CA LEU A 23 11.51 2.14 -7.22
C LEU A 23 11.79 3.45 -7.95
N THR A 24 11.92 4.55 -7.21
CA THR A 24 12.21 5.85 -7.80
C THR A 24 13.62 6.01 -8.37
N LEU A 25 14.55 5.13 -8.01
CA LEU A 25 15.91 5.10 -8.55
C LEU A 25 15.97 4.38 -9.91
N PHE A 26 15.08 3.41 -10.14
CA PHE A 26 15.07 2.57 -11.33
C PHE A 26 14.06 3.01 -12.40
N TYR A 27 12.95 3.66 -12.00
CA TYR A 27 11.84 3.96 -12.89
C TYR A 27 11.65 5.46 -13.14
N THR A 28 11.16 5.79 -14.34
CA THR A 28 10.88 7.17 -14.75
C THR A 28 9.54 7.67 -14.18
N ARG A 29 9.36 8.99 -14.14
CA ARG A 29 8.15 9.68 -13.64
C ARG A 29 6.85 9.22 -14.30
N GLY A 30 6.93 8.82 -15.57
CA GLY A 30 5.79 8.34 -16.35
C GLY A 30 5.43 6.87 -16.10
N GLU A 31 6.29 6.11 -15.43
CA GLU A 31 6.10 4.67 -15.18
C GLU A 31 5.99 4.35 -13.68
N LEU A 32 6.35 5.30 -12.82
CA LEU A 32 6.48 5.09 -11.38
C LEU A 32 5.16 4.69 -10.72
N GLY A 33 4.02 5.26 -11.14
CA GLY A 33 2.72 5.03 -10.50
C GLY A 33 2.27 3.58 -10.61
N PHE A 34 2.34 3.03 -11.82
CA PHE A 34 2.00 1.64 -12.12
C PHE A 34 2.95 0.65 -11.44
N ARG A 35 4.24 0.99 -11.33
CA ARG A 35 5.23 0.13 -10.64
C ARG A 35 4.99 0.08 -9.13
N ILE A 36 4.68 1.22 -8.51
CA ILE A 36 4.25 1.26 -7.11
C ILE A 36 2.96 0.46 -6.94
N ALA A 37 2.02 0.54 -7.89
CA ALA A 37 0.77 -0.22 -7.84
C ALA A 37 0.97 -1.74 -7.93
N ILE A 38 1.93 -2.22 -8.73
CA ILE A 38 2.29 -3.65 -8.75
C ILE A 38 2.83 -4.09 -7.39
N PHE A 39 3.75 -3.31 -6.80
CA PHE A 39 4.34 -3.61 -5.50
C PHE A 39 3.32 -3.56 -4.36
N PHE A 40 2.54 -2.49 -4.27
CA PHE A 40 1.50 -2.36 -3.26
C PHE A 40 0.40 -3.40 -3.47
N GLY A 41 0.08 -3.68 -4.73
CA GLY A 41 -0.91 -4.66 -5.12
C GLY A 41 -0.52 -6.11 -4.79
N SER A 42 0.77 -6.45 -4.74
CA SER A 42 1.19 -7.77 -4.27
C SER A 42 0.86 -7.99 -2.79
N ALA A 43 0.78 -6.92 -1.97
CA ALA A 43 0.32 -7.03 -0.59
C ALA A 43 -1.18 -7.37 -0.51
N LEU A 44 -2.00 -6.86 -1.43
CA LEU A 44 -3.43 -7.21 -1.55
C LEU A 44 -3.61 -8.67 -1.97
N LEU A 45 -2.81 -9.14 -2.92
CA LEU A 45 -2.78 -10.55 -3.29
C LEU A 45 -2.32 -11.42 -2.12
N ALA A 46 -1.27 -11.04 -1.41
CA ALA A 46 -0.79 -11.74 -0.23
C ALA A 46 -1.89 -11.84 0.85
N ALA A 47 -2.65 -10.77 1.09
CA ALA A 47 -3.80 -10.80 2.00
C ALA A 47 -4.89 -11.78 1.55
N ALA A 48 -5.17 -11.85 0.24
CA ALA A 48 -6.11 -12.81 -0.34
C ALA A 48 -5.62 -14.27 -0.15
N PHE A 49 -4.35 -14.56 -0.41
CA PHE A 49 -3.77 -15.90 -0.21
C PHE A 49 -3.65 -16.28 1.27
N SER A 50 -3.30 -15.33 2.14
CA SER A 50 -3.23 -15.53 3.59
C SER A 50 -4.60 -15.93 4.17
N GLY A 51 -5.69 -15.35 3.67
CA GLY A 51 -7.06 -15.77 4.02
C GLY A 51 -7.35 -17.23 3.66
N LEU A 52 -6.82 -17.71 2.52
CA LEU A 52 -6.99 -19.09 2.06
C LEU A 52 -6.09 -20.07 2.83
N ILE A 53 -4.85 -19.70 3.14
CA ILE A 53 -3.95 -20.48 4.00
C ILE A 53 -4.55 -20.60 5.41
N SER A 54 -5.10 -19.50 5.94
CA SER A 54 -5.81 -19.50 7.22
C SER A 54 -6.91 -20.54 7.26
N PHE A 55 -7.73 -20.61 6.20
CA PHE A 55 -8.80 -21.61 6.10
C PHE A 55 -8.28 -23.04 6.18
N GLY A 56 -7.20 -23.37 5.48
CA GLY A 56 -6.59 -24.69 5.52
C GLY A 56 -5.98 -25.03 6.89
N VAL A 57 -5.26 -24.08 7.50
CA VAL A 57 -4.59 -24.28 8.79
C VAL A 57 -5.59 -24.43 9.94
N PHE A 58 -6.74 -23.73 9.90
CA PHE A 58 -7.78 -23.86 10.93
C PHE A 58 -8.52 -25.21 10.91
N GLN A 59 -8.33 -26.05 9.88
CA GLN A 59 -8.85 -27.42 9.85
C GLN A 59 -7.93 -28.43 10.56
N ILE A 60 -6.70 -28.03 10.89
CA ILE A 60 -5.72 -28.89 11.58
C ILE A 60 -5.99 -28.82 13.08
N GLU A 61 -6.67 -29.84 13.61
CA GLU A 61 -6.87 -29.99 15.05
C GLU A 61 -5.65 -30.69 15.68
N HIS A 62 -4.82 -29.93 16.38
CA HIS A 62 -3.66 -30.45 17.12
C HIS A 62 -3.72 -30.03 18.59
N VAL A 63 -3.49 -30.97 19.53
CA VAL A 63 -3.71 -30.78 20.98
C VAL A 63 -2.81 -29.70 21.61
N ALA A 64 -1.61 -29.48 21.07
CA ALA A 64 -0.61 -28.56 21.64
C ALA A 64 -0.44 -27.23 20.87
N ILE A 65 -0.78 -27.18 19.58
CA ILE A 65 -0.53 -26.02 18.72
C ILE A 65 -1.86 -25.53 18.16
N LYS A 66 -2.27 -24.33 18.57
CA LYS A 66 -3.48 -23.68 18.06
C LYS A 66 -3.26 -23.24 16.61
N GLY A 67 -4.28 -23.32 15.75
CA GLY A 67 -4.16 -22.98 14.31
C GLY A 67 -3.53 -21.61 14.01
N TRP A 68 -3.75 -20.60 14.87
CA TRP A 68 -3.12 -19.28 14.70
C TRP A 68 -1.59 -19.30 14.87
N MET A 69 -1.03 -20.22 15.67
CA MET A 69 0.42 -20.36 15.87
C MET A 69 1.09 -20.96 14.63
N TRP A 70 0.44 -21.93 13.98
CA TRP A 70 0.90 -22.50 12.71
C TRP A 70 0.97 -21.44 11.61
N LEU A 71 -0.01 -20.54 11.57
CA LEU A 71 -0.02 -19.43 10.62
C LEU A 71 1.20 -18.51 10.79
N PHE A 72 1.49 -18.09 12.03
CA PHE A 72 2.70 -17.29 12.30
C PHE A 72 4.00 -18.02 11.96
N LEU A 73 4.06 -19.33 12.20
CA LEU A 73 5.25 -20.12 11.89
C LEU A 73 5.48 -20.21 10.38
N ILE A 74 4.43 -20.52 9.60
CA ILE A 74 4.52 -20.69 8.14
C ILE A 74 4.79 -19.34 7.47
N GLU A 75 3.96 -18.33 7.72
CA GLU A 75 4.11 -17.01 7.08
C GLU A 75 5.40 -16.32 7.55
N GLY A 76 5.74 -16.42 8.83
CA GLY A 76 6.96 -15.88 9.39
C GLY A 76 8.22 -16.53 8.79
N ALA A 77 8.27 -17.86 8.71
CA ALA A 77 9.41 -18.57 8.14
C ALA A 77 9.61 -18.24 6.65
N MET A 78 8.52 -18.21 5.86
CA MET A 78 8.58 -17.79 4.46
C MET A 78 9.12 -16.36 4.31
N THR A 79 8.67 -15.44 5.17
CA THR A 79 9.13 -14.04 5.16
C THR A 79 10.63 -13.94 5.45
N VAL A 80 11.15 -14.70 6.42
CA VAL A 80 12.60 -14.72 6.73
C VAL A 80 13.41 -15.25 5.55
N ILE A 81 12.98 -16.34 4.93
CA ILE A 81 13.67 -16.93 3.76
C ILE A 81 13.73 -15.92 2.61
N ILE A 82 12.61 -15.25 2.32
CA ILE A 82 12.54 -14.23 1.27
C ILE A 82 13.42 -13.02 1.62
N ALA A 83 13.43 -12.57 2.88
CA ALA A 83 14.25 -11.45 3.32
C ALA A 83 15.76 -11.72 3.16
N ILE A 84 16.22 -12.92 3.56
CA ILE A 84 17.62 -13.33 3.37
C ILE A 84 17.97 -13.39 1.88
N THR A 85 17.08 -13.98 1.07
CA THR A 85 17.30 -14.08 -0.38
C THR A 85 17.35 -12.70 -1.02
N ALA A 86 16.43 -11.80 -0.67
CA ALA A 86 16.38 -10.43 -1.18
C ALA A 86 17.63 -9.62 -0.80
N PHE A 87 18.20 -9.84 0.39
CA PHE A 87 19.43 -9.17 0.82
C PHE A 87 20.63 -9.47 -0.09
N PHE A 88 20.77 -10.72 -0.56
CA PHE A 88 21.85 -11.10 -1.47
C PHE A 88 21.54 -10.82 -2.95
N TRP A 89 20.26 -10.80 -3.32
CA TRP A 89 19.83 -10.77 -4.72
C TRP A 89 19.48 -9.36 -5.23
N LEU A 90 19.04 -8.46 -4.36
CA LEU A 90 18.56 -7.14 -4.76
C LEU A 90 19.73 -6.16 -5.00
N PRO A 91 19.88 -5.58 -6.20
CA PRO A 91 20.95 -4.62 -6.47
C PRO A 91 20.67 -3.27 -5.80
N ALA A 92 21.70 -2.64 -5.24
CA ALA A 92 21.57 -1.37 -4.52
C ALA A 92 21.25 -0.17 -5.43
N SER A 93 21.66 -0.23 -6.70
CA SER A 93 21.50 0.84 -7.68
C SER A 93 21.36 0.29 -9.10
N PRO A 94 20.83 1.07 -10.06
CA PRO A 94 20.81 0.68 -11.47
C PRO A 94 22.21 0.34 -12.02
N GLU A 95 23.27 0.88 -11.43
CA GLU A 95 24.66 0.65 -11.86
C GLU A 95 25.21 -0.69 -11.36
N SER A 96 24.81 -1.08 -10.15
CA SER A 96 25.16 -2.37 -9.52
C SER A 96 24.22 -3.51 -9.92
N ALA A 97 23.23 -3.25 -10.78
CA ALA A 97 22.31 -4.26 -11.30
C ALA A 97 23.07 -5.39 -12.00
N TRP A 98 23.06 -6.58 -11.41
CA TRP A 98 23.75 -7.77 -11.95
C TRP A 98 23.04 -8.36 -13.18
N PHE A 99 21.75 -8.05 -13.36
CA PHE A 99 20.93 -8.53 -14.48
C PHE A 99 21.02 -7.67 -15.75
N LEU A 100 21.65 -6.49 -15.69
CA LEU A 100 21.81 -5.59 -16.83
C LEU A 100 23.19 -5.75 -17.48
N THR A 101 23.23 -5.81 -18.81
CA THR A 101 24.48 -5.67 -19.59
C THR A 101 25.03 -4.25 -19.51
N SER A 102 26.31 -4.05 -19.84
CA SER A 102 26.94 -2.72 -19.84
C SER A 102 26.18 -1.71 -20.71
N ALA A 103 25.74 -2.12 -21.91
CA ALA A 103 24.94 -1.29 -22.79
C ALA A 103 23.58 -0.89 -22.19
N GLU A 104 22.91 -1.83 -21.51
CA GLU A 104 21.63 -1.54 -20.83
C GLU A 104 21.81 -0.64 -19.61
N LYS A 105 22.92 -0.77 -18.87
CA LYS A 105 23.26 0.15 -17.77
C LYS A 105 23.45 1.58 -18.27
N ASP A 106 24.13 1.75 -19.40
CA ASP A 106 24.32 3.07 -20.00
C ASP A 106 23.01 3.65 -20.55
N ALA A 107 22.14 2.81 -21.13
CA ALA A 107 20.79 3.21 -21.52
C ALA A 107 19.93 3.61 -20.30
N ALA A 108 20.02 2.88 -19.19
CA ALA A 108 19.32 3.20 -17.95
C ALA A 108 19.80 4.54 -17.35
N ARG A 109 21.12 4.80 -17.36
CA ARG A 109 21.69 6.10 -16.98
C ARG A 109 21.19 7.22 -17.87
N ALA A 110 21.19 7.03 -19.18
CA ALA A 110 20.70 8.04 -20.13
C ALA A 110 19.22 8.36 -19.91
N ARG A 111 18.39 7.33 -19.65
CA ARG A 111 16.97 7.51 -19.29
C ARG A 111 16.79 8.27 -17.99
N SER A 112 17.51 7.89 -16.94
CA SER A 112 17.46 8.55 -15.64
C SER A 112 17.91 10.02 -15.75
N ARG A 113 19.01 10.32 -16.47
CA ARG A 113 19.48 11.69 -16.73
C ARG A 113 18.50 12.53 -17.55
N ARG A 114 17.75 11.91 -18.46
CA ARG A 114 16.76 12.63 -19.28
C ARG A 114 15.50 12.99 -18.49
N ASP A 115 15.17 12.19 -17.48
CA ASP A 115 13.97 12.38 -16.65
C ASP A 115 14.27 13.17 -15.35
N SER A 116 15.49 13.03 -14.81
CA SER A 116 16.00 13.80 -13.69
C SER A 116 16.57 15.13 -14.17
N SER A 117 15.88 16.23 -13.88
CA SER A 117 16.42 17.59 -14.06
C SER A 117 17.46 17.96 -12.98
N GLY A 118 17.89 17.01 -12.14
CA GLY A 118 18.85 17.15 -11.04
C GLY A 118 20.05 16.21 -11.17
N LYS A 119 21.04 16.36 -10.26
CA LYS A 119 22.26 15.52 -10.25
C LYS A 119 21.90 14.08 -9.87
N VAL A 120 22.29 13.12 -10.72
CA VAL A 120 22.22 11.67 -10.42
C VAL A 120 23.36 11.36 -9.45
N SER A 121 23.07 10.65 -8.34
CA SER A 121 23.99 10.36 -7.23
C SER A 121 24.38 11.59 -6.39
N GLU A 122 23.41 12.25 -5.78
CA GLU A 122 23.71 13.30 -4.79
C GLU A 122 24.40 12.70 -3.56
N SER A 123 25.48 13.33 -3.10
CA SER A 123 26.09 12.99 -1.81
C SER A 123 25.07 13.19 -0.69
N TYR A 124 25.04 12.29 0.28
CA TYR A 124 24.14 12.37 1.43
C TYR A 124 24.25 13.73 2.12
N ASN A 125 23.20 14.54 2.05
CA ASN A 125 23.17 15.87 2.63
C ASN A 125 21.87 16.11 3.41
N VAL A 126 21.96 16.03 4.74
CA VAL A 126 20.84 16.23 5.67
C VAL A 126 20.19 17.61 5.50
N LYS A 127 20.98 18.64 5.15
CA LYS A 127 20.44 20.00 4.98
C LYS A 127 19.53 20.08 3.76
N GLU A 128 19.87 19.41 2.67
CA GLU A 128 19.04 19.35 1.45
C GLU A 128 17.79 18.50 1.65
N MET A 129 17.86 17.45 2.48
CA MET A 129 16.70 16.61 2.82
C MET A 129 15.53 17.43 3.38
N PHE A 130 15.80 18.37 4.29
CA PHE A 130 14.77 19.15 4.99
C PHE A 130 14.47 20.50 4.35
N GLN A 131 15.28 20.97 3.39
CA GLN A 131 15.04 22.26 2.72
C GLN A 131 13.67 22.31 2.02
N HIS A 132 13.21 21.18 1.46
CA HIS A 132 11.91 21.11 0.79
C HIS A 132 10.71 21.21 1.74
N TRP A 133 10.90 21.02 3.04
CA TRP A 133 9.81 21.12 4.02
C TRP A 133 9.40 22.56 4.32
N ASN A 134 10.30 23.52 4.03
CA ASN A 134 10.02 24.94 4.21
C ASN A 134 9.25 25.56 3.02
N ASN A 135 8.95 24.76 1.98
CA ASN A 135 8.15 25.21 0.85
C ASN A 135 6.66 25.18 1.21
N TRP A 136 5.91 26.22 0.85
CA TRP A 136 4.45 26.25 1.07
C TRP A 136 3.72 25.03 0.49
N LYS A 137 4.24 24.46 -0.61
CA LYS A 137 3.67 23.26 -1.26
C LYS A 137 3.71 22.02 -0.38
N PHE A 138 4.60 21.98 0.61
CA PHE A 138 4.74 20.86 1.53
C PHE A 138 3.53 20.70 2.45
N PHE A 139 2.93 21.81 2.89
CA PHE A 139 1.78 21.78 3.78
C PHE A 139 0.54 21.08 3.16
N PRO A 140 0.11 21.40 1.91
CA PRO A 140 -0.91 20.63 1.21
C PRO A 140 -0.58 19.14 1.08
N TRP A 141 0.69 18.78 0.84
CA TRP A 141 1.09 17.37 0.79
C TRP A 141 0.90 16.64 2.11
N CYS A 142 1.18 17.28 3.24
CA CYS A 142 0.92 16.73 4.57
C CYS A 142 -0.59 16.51 4.77
N VAL A 143 -1.43 17.48 4.40
CA VAL A 143 -2.90 17.36 4.52
C VAL A 143 -3.44 16.22 3.66
N ILE A 144 -3.01 16.13 2.40
CA ILE A 144 -3.41 15.04 1.49
C ILE A 144 -2.95 13.71 2.07
N SER A 145 -1.69 13.61 2.50
CA SER A 145 -1.09 12.38 3.00
C SER A 145 -1.72 11.89 4.30
N PHE A 146 -2.22 12.80 5.12
CA PHE A 146 -2.95 12.49 6.34
C PHE A 146 -4.39 12.03 6.07
N THR A 147 -5.02 12.55 5.01
CA THR A 147 -6.47 12.35 4.75
C THR A 147 -6.76 11.18 3.84
N TYR A 148 -5.99 10.98 2.75
CA TYR A 148 -6.25 9.90 1.79
C TYR A 148 -6.23 8.48 2.41
N PRO A 149 -5.34 8.14 3.38
CA PRO A 149 -5.26 6.77 3.90
C PRO A 149 -6.44 6.40 4.79
N VAL A 150 -7.31 7.35 5.16
CA VAL A 150 -8.54 7.05 5.89
C VAL A 150 -9.43 6.07 5.10
N ALA A 151 -9.54 6.23 3.77
CA ALA A 151 -10.30 5.32 2.93
C ALA A 151 -9.67 3.91 2.90
N PHE A 152 -8.34 3.86 2.80
CA PHE A 152 -7.57 2.61 2.86
C PHE A 152 -7.75 1.89 4.21
N ALA A 153 -7.51 2.59 5.32
CA ALA A 153 -7.61 2.05 6.66
C ALA A 153 -9.04 1.59 6.98
N THR A 154 -10.04 2.33 6.52
CA THR A 154 -11.45 1.95 6.69
C THR A 154 -11.74 0.65 5.95
N THR A 155 -11.33 0.55 4.69
CA THR A 155 -11.53 -0.66 3.88
C THR A 155 -10.79 -1.85 4.47
N SER A 156 -9.50 -1.69 4.79
CA SER A 156 -8.66 -2.79 5.28
C SER A 156 -9.12 -3.32 6.64
N ASN A 157 -9.54 -2.45 7.57
CA ASN A 157 -9.92 -2.86 8.92
C ASN A 157 -11.38 -3.32 9.02
N PHE A 158 -12.30 -2.68 8.29
CA PHE A 158 -13.73 -2.94 8.44
C PHE A 158 -14.31 -3.89 7.40
N LEU A 159 -13.64 -4.16 6.28
CA LEU A 159 -14.14 -5.08 5.27
C LEU A 159 -14.51 -6.47 5.85
N PRO A 160 -13.65 -7.13 6.66
CA PRO A 160 -14.03 -8.40 7.28
C PRO A 160 -15.23 -8.26 8.24
N GLN A 161 -15.34 -7.15 8.96
CA GLN A 161 -16.46 -6.91 9.86
C GLN A 161 -17.78 -6.67 9.11
N ILE A 162 -17.73 -5.96 7.98
CA ILE A 162 -18.88 -5.73 7.10
C ILE A 162 -19.36 -7.07 6.53
N VAL A 163 -18.45 -7.92 6.07
CA VAL A 163 -18.80 -9.26 5.56
C VAL A 163 -19.30 -10.17 6.68
N ALA A 164 -18.74 -10.08 7.90
CA ALA A 164 -19.23 -10.84 9.06
C ALA A 164 -20.69 -10.50 9.41
N ARG A 165 -21.10 -9.24 9.24
CA ARG A 165 -22.49 -8.80 9.46
C ARG A 165 -23.50 -9.45 8.52
N LEU A 166 -23.06 -10.08 7.44
CA LEU A 166 -23.92 -10.87 6.54
C LEU A 166 -24.32 -12.24 7.13
N GLY A 167 -23.85 -12.58 8.34
CA GLY A 167 -24.22 -13.81 9.05
C GLY A 167 -23.40 -15.04 8.64
N TYR A 168 -22.25 -14.85 7.99
CA TYR A 168 -21.35 -15.95 7.65
C TYR A 168 -20.44 -16.34 8.83
N SER A 169 -19.99 -17.60 8.85
CA SER A 169 -18.97 -18.04 9.82
C SER A 169 -17.67 -17.26 9.64
N THR A 170 -16.81 -17.20 10.66
CA THR A 170 -15.53 -16.46 10.63
C THR A 170 -14.65 -16.88 9.45
N ILE A 171 -14.62 -18.18 9.19
CA ILE A 171 -13.87 -18.77 8.08
C ILE A 171 -14.45 -18.33 6.73
N LYS A 172 -15.76 -18.47 6.57
CA LYS A 172 -16.44 -18.07 5.32
C LYS A 172 -16.32 -16.57 5.10
N THR A 173 -16.39 -15.77 6.15
CA THR A 173 -16.18 -14.32 6.11
C THR A 173 -14.81 -13.96 5.54
N ASN A 174 -13.74 -14.58 6.04
CA ASN A 174 -12.37 -14.35 5.52
C ASN A 174 -12.21 -14.78 4.06
N LEU A 175 -12.91 -15.83 3.63
CA LEU A 175 -12.90 -16.22 2.22
C LEU A 175 -13.64 -15.20 1.33
N TRP A 176 -14.74 -14.63 1.84
CA TRP A 176 -15.56 -13.68 1.08
C TRP A 176 -14.93 -12.29 0.93
N THR A 177 -13.92 -11.94 1.73
CA THR A 177 -13.13 -10.71 1.54
C THR A 177 -12.10 -10.81 0.41
N VAL A 178 -11.76 -12.04 -0.02
CA VAL A 178 -10.79 -12.28 -1.10
C VAL A 178 -11.26 -11.66 -2.42
N ALA A 179 -12.53 -11.84 -2.79
CA ALA A 179 -13.03 -11.36 -4.08
C ALA A 179 -13.07 -9.81 -4.19
N PRO A 180 -13.57 -9.05 -3.19
CA PRO A 180 -13.47 -7.59 -3.19
C PRO A 180 -12.02 -7.09 -3.29
N ASN A 181 -11.09 -7.70 -2.55
CA ASN A 181 -9.67 -7.32 -2.60
C ASN A 181 -9.02 -7.63 -3.96
N ALA A 182 -9.36 -8.77 -4.58
CA ALA A 182 -8.87 -9.14 -5.90
C ALA A 182 -9.37 -8.18 -6.99
N VAL A 183 -10.65 -7.80 -6.95
CA VAL A 183 -11.19 -6.78 -7.86
C VAL A 183 -10.55 -5.43 -7.58
N GLY A 184 -10.36 -5.07 -6.30
CA GLY A 184 -9.63 -3.88 -5.88
C GLY A 184 -8.21 -3.81 -6.46
N PHE A 185 -7.49 -4.93 -6.47
CA PHE A 185 -6.17 -5.05 -7.10
C PHE A 185 -6.21 -4.83 -8.62
N VAL A 186 -7.18 -5.41 -9.32
CA VAL A 186 -7.32 -5.21 -10.78
C VAL A 186 -7.66 -3.74 -11.08
N CYS A 187 -8.62 -3.15 -10.35
CA CYS A 187 -8.96 -1.74 -10.48
C CYS A 187 -7.76 -0.82 -10.19
N LEU A 188 -6.97 -1.15 -9.16
CA LEU A 188 -5.74 -0.43 -8.82
C LEU A 188 -4.78 -0.41 -10.01
N LEU A 189 -4.51 -1.56 -10.64
CA LEU A 189 -3.62 -1.64 -11.79
C LEU A 189 -4.16 -0.87 -13.01
N LEU A 190 -5.45 -1.01 -13.31
CA LEU A 190 -6.08 -0.34 -14.45
C LEU A 190 -6.06 1.19 -14.30
N ILE A 191 -6.42 1.70 -13.12
CA ILE A 191 -6.49 3.14 -12.84
C ILE A 191 -5.08 3.74 -12.82
N THR A 192 -4.11 3.06 -12.21
CA THR A 192 -2.71 3.55 -12.21
C THR A 192 -2.06 3.48 -13.58
N TRP A 193 -2.32 2.43 -14.37
CA TRP A 193 -1.88 2.36 -15.76
C TRP A 193 -2.49 3.49 -16.60
N SER A 194 -3.78 3.76 -16.44
CA SER A 194 -4.45 4.87 -17.12
C SER A 194 -3.89 6.23 -16.71
N SER A 195 -3.59 6.42 -15.42
CA SER A 195 -3.04 7.67 -14.88
C SER A 195 -1.65 7.94 -15.44
N ASP A 196 -0.78 6.93 -15.47
CA ASP A 196 0.57 7.04 -16.03
C ASP A 196 0.55 7.31 -17.54
N ARG A 197 -0.40 6.70 -18.29
CA ARG A 197 -0.57 6.95 -19.74
C ARG A 197 -1.08 8.36 -20.04
N GLN A 198 -2.04 8.85 -19.26
CA GLN A 198 -2.62 10.20 -19.45
C GLN A 198 -1.74 11.30 -18.83
N ARG A 199 -0.76 10.93 -18.00
CA ARG A 199 0.08 11.83 -17.19
C ARG A 199 -0.73 12.73 -16.25
N GLU A 200 -1.96 12.33 -15.96
CA GLU A 200 -2.89 13.01 -15.07
C GLU A 200 -3.11 12.15 -13.82
N ARG A 201 -2.85 12.71 -12.64
CA ARG A 201 -2.96 11.99 -11.36
C ARG A 201 -4.17 12.43 -10.55
N THR A 202 -4.51 13.71 -10.63
CA THR A 202 -5.57 14.34 -9.82
C THR A 202 -6.94 13.71 -10.08
N TRP A 203 -7.34 13.61 -11.35
CA TRP A 203 -8.66 13.10 -11.72
C TRP A 203 -8.84 11.63 -11.39
N HIS A 204 -7.79 10.81 -11.56
CA HIS A 204 -7.81 9.39 -11.19
C HIS A 204 -7.95 9.18 -9.68
N ILE A 205 -7.27 10.01 -8.87
CA ILE A 205 -7.42 9.98 -7.40
C ILE A 205 -8.85 10.38 -7.00
N ILE A 206 -9.38 11.48 -7.55
CA ILE A 206 -10.74 11.95 -7.24
C ILE A 206 -11.78 10.89 -7.64
N PHE A 207 -11.65 10.31 -8.83
CA PHE A 207 -12.54 9.25 -9.30
C PHE A 207 -12.50 8.03 -8.38
N ALA A 208 -11.31 7.55 -8.01
CA ALA A 208 -11.17 6.41 -7.12
C ALA A 208 -11.78 6.67 -5.73
N LEU A 209 -11.53 7.85 -5.15
CA LEU A 209 -12.14 8.25 -3.88
C LEU A 209 -13.66 8.39 -3.97
N ALA A 210 -14.19 8.91 -5.09
CA ALA A 210 -15.63 9.01 -5.32
C ALA A 210 -16.30 7.64 -5.42
N VAL A 211 -15.66 6.66 -6.09
CA VAL A 211 -16.14 5.28 -6.16
C VAL A 211 -16.16 4.63 -4.77
N SER A 212 -15.08 4.82 -3.99
CA SER A 212 -15.02 4.34 -2.60
C SER A 212 -16.10 4.99 -1.72
N LEU A 213 -16.35 6.29 -1.89
CA LEU A 213 -17.37 7.03 -1.16
C LEU A 213 -18.77 6.54 -1.51
N ALA A 214 -19.06 6.27 -2.78
CA ALA A 214 -20.33 5.67 -3.21
C ALA A 214 -20.56 4.31 -2.54
N GLY A 215 -19.54 3.46 -2.44
CA GLY A 215 -19.61 2.19 -1.70
C GLY A 215 -19.94 2.39 -0.22
N LEU A 216 -19.33 3.37 0.44
CA LEU A 216 -19.64 3.72 1.84
C LEU A 216 -21.07 4.23 2.01
N ILE A 217 -21.55 5.10 1.11
CA ILE A 217 -22.93 5.64 1.15
C ILE A 217 -23.95 4.50 1.01
N ILE A 218 -23.72 3.56 0.08
CA ILE A 218 -24.59 2.40 -0.10
C ILE A 218 -24.63 1.57 1.19
N LEU A 219 -23.47 1.26 1.78
CA LEU A 219 -23.39 0.50 3.03
C LEU A 219 -24.07 1.20 4.22
N ALA A 220 -24.08 2.55 4.23
CA ALA A 220 -24.75 3.34 5.26
C ALA A 220 -26.27 3.41 5.07
N ALA A 221 -26.75 3.37 3.82
CA ALA A 221 -28.17 3.53 3.49
C ALA A 221 -28.98 2.22 3.57
N ILE A 222 -28.31 1.06 3.48
CA ILE A 222 -28.97 -0.26 3.47
C ILE A 222 -28.84 -0.97 4.81
N ASP A 223 -29.79 -1.87 5.07
CA ASP A 223 -29.64 -2.90 6.10
C ASP A 223 -28.96 -4.14 5.49
N PRO A 224 -27.73 -4.51 5.92
CA PRO A 224 -26.98 -5.63 5.34
C PRO A 224 -27.71 -6.97 5.40
N LEU A 225 -28.59 -7.17 6.39
CA LEU A 225 -29.32 -8.42 6.56
C LEU A 225 -30.51 -8.55 5.60
N ARG A 226 -31.11 -7.42 5.22
CA ARG A 226 -32.25 -7.40 4.29
C ARG A 226 -31.81 -7.45 2.83
N GLN A 227 -30.62 -6.91 2.52
CA GLN A 227 -30.10 -6.83 1.14
C GLN A 227 -28.63 -7.28 1.06
N PRO A 228 -28.33 -8.58 1.30
CA PRO A 228 -26.95 -9.06 1.39
C PRO A 228 -26.18 -8.93 0.08
N ALA A 229 -26.86 -9.06 -1.07
CA ALA A 229 -26.23 -8.91 -2.39
C ALA A 229 -25.76 -7.47 -2.64
N VAL A 230 -26.55 -6.47 -2.24
CA VAL A 230 -26.22 -5.05 -2.41
C VAL A 230 -25.09 -4.66 -1.44
N ALA A 231 -25.15 -5.14 -0.20
CA ALA A 231 -24.08 -4.95 0.77
C ALA A 231 -22.76 -5.56 0.28
N TYR A 232 -22.80 -6.76 -0.30
CA TYR A 232 -21.62 -7.38 -0.87
C TYR A 232 -21.09 -6.61 -2.07
N LEU A 233 -21.93 -6.18 -3.02
CA LEU A 233 -21.52 -5.33 -4.14
C LEU A 233 -20.86 -4.02 -3.68
N ALA A 234 -21.38 -3.40 -2.63
CA ALA A 234 -20.80 -2.18 -2.09
C ALA A 234 -19.38 -2.39 -1.54
N THR A 235 -19.05 -3.60 -1.06
CA THR A 235 -17.66 -3.93 -0.67
C THR A 235 -16.69 -3.95 -1.85
N PHE A 236 -17.15 -4.30 -3.06
CA PHE A 236 -16.32 -4.22 -4.27
C PHE A 236 -16.04 -2.77 -4.66
N LEU A 237 -17.05 -1.90 -4.60
CA LEU A 237 -16.88 -0.47 -4.87
C LEU A 237 -15.94 0.20 -3.88
N LEU A 238 -16.07 -0.17 -2.59
CA LEU A 238 -15.17 0.27 -1.53
C LEU A 238 -13.71 -0.12 -1.84
N ALA A 239 -13.46 -1.40 -2.11
CA ALA A 239 -12.13 -1.93 -2.42
C ALA A 239 -11.55 -1.35 -3.73
N ALA A 240 -12.37 -1.17 -4.78
CA ALA A 240 -11.94 -0.65 -6.07
C ALA A 240 -11.32 0.76 -5.98
N GLY A 241 -11.86 1.60 -5.09
CA GLY A 241 -11.41 2.98 -4.93
C GLY A 241 -10.34 3.20 -3.86
N ALA A 242 -10.42 2.48 -2.74
CA ALA A 242 -9.65 2.79 -1.54
C ALA A 242 -8.13 2.59 -1.68
N TYR A 243 -7.68 1.69 -2.56
CA TYR A 243 -6.25 1.33 -2.71
C TYR A 243 -5.47 2.25 -3.66
N VAL A 244 -6.16 2.90 -4.59
CA VAL A 244 -5.55 3.72 -5.66
C VAL A 244 -4.76 4.92 -5.12
N PRO A 245 -5.29 5.72 -4.18
CA PRO A 245 -4.62 6.95 -3.75
C PRO A 245 -3.24 6.68 -3.14
N SER A 246 -3.07 5.57 -2.41
CA SER A 246 -1.78 5.17 -1.83
C SER A 246 -0.65 5.09 -2.86
N CYS A 247 -0.95 4.64 -4.08
CA CYS A 247 0.07 4.54 -5.13
C CYS A 247 0.27 5.88 -5.86
N LEU A 248 -0.83 6.52 -6.25
CA LEU A 248 -0.78 7.71 -7.09
C LEU A 248 -0.24 8.94 -6.33
N VAL A 249 -0.64 9.16 -5.07
CA VAL A 249 -0.15 10.26 -4.23
C VAL A 249 1.37 10.14 -4.04
N HIS A 250 1.86 8.93 -3.74
CA HIS A 250 3.28 8.69 -3.54
C HIS A 250 4.10 8.80 -4.83
N SER A 251 3.55 8.44 -5.98
CA SER A 251 4.19 8.75 -7.26
C SER A 251 4.20 10.25 -7.56
N TRP A 252 3.13 10.97 -7.19
CA TRP A 252 2.95 12.37 -7.56
C TRP A 252 3.94 13.28 -6.83
N HIS A 253 4.06 13.18 -5.52
CA HIS A 253 5.02 14.02 -4.78
C HIS A 253 6.48 13.65 -5.15
N ASN A 254 6.77 12.36 -5.36
CA ASN A 254 8.10 11.90 -5.79
C ASN A 254 8.49 12.35 -7.19
N ASN A 255 7.51 12.62 -8.06
CA ASN A 255 7.78 13.16 -9.39
C ASN A 255 8.00 14.68 -9.37
N ASN A 256 7.45 15.37 -8.37
CA ASN A 256 7.61 16.81 -8.20
C ASN A 256 8.92 17.18 -7.47
N ASN A 257 9.49 16.23 -6.72
CA ASN A 257 10.78 16.40 -6.03
C ASN A 257 11.93 15.91 -6.92
N LEU A 258 12.89 16.80 -7.19
CA LEU A 258 14.03 16.54 -8.07
C LEU A 258 15.25 15.97 -7.34
N SER A 259 15.42 16.30 -6.05
CA SER A 259 16.53 15.82 -5.22
C SER A 259 16.24 14.42 -4.66
N GLU A 260 17.18 13.50 -4.82
CA GLU A 260 17.10 12.14 -4.27
C GLU A 260 17.01 12.18 -2.74
N ASN A 261 17.83 13.02 -2.10
CA ASN A 261 17.84 13.24 -0.65
C ASN A 261 16.47 13.71 -0.13
N ALA A 262 15.86 14.70 -0.79
CA ALA A 262 14.56 15.24 -0.39
C ALA A 262 13.41 14.23 -0.58
N ARG A 263 13.48 13.40 -1.63
CA ARG A 263 12.49 12.33 -1.88
C ARG A 263 12.48 11.27 -0.80
N ALA A 264 13.66 10.85 -0.33
CA ALA A 264 13.77 9.87 0.76
C ALA A 264 13.10 10.38 2.05
N ALA A 265 13.46 11.60 2.48
CA ALA A 265 12.92 12.21 3.69
C ALA A 265 11.41 12.48 3.58
N THR A 266 10.98 13.05 2.46
CA THR A 266 9.57 13.39 2.22
C THR A 266 8.71 12.14 2.11
N THR A 267 9.15 11.10 1.40
CA THR A 267 8.40 9.84 1.32
C THR A 267 8.25 9.22 2.71
N GLY A 268 9.32 9.15 3.51
CA GLY A 268 9.27 8.60 4.86
C GLY A 268 8.27 9.32 5.75
N LEU A 269 8.31 10.66 5.77
CA LEU A 269 7.38 11.44 6.57
C LEU A 269 5.93 11.33 6.07
N LEU A 270 5.68 11.43 4.77
CA LEU A 270 4.32 11.39 4.22
C LEU A 270 3.68 10.01 4.41
N VAL A 271 4.45 8.92 4.28
CA VAL A 271 3.99 7.57 4.63
C VAL A 271 3.67 7.47 6.12
N GLY A 272 4.55 7.99 6.99
CA GLY A 272 4.33 8.02 8.44
C GLY A 272 3.07 8.81 8.83
N LEU A 273 2.86 9.98 8.24
CA LEU A 273 1.64 10.77 8.41
C LEU A 273 0.40 10.01 7.94
N GLY A 274 0.51 9.24 6.85
CA GLY A 274 -0.58 8.40 6.38
C GLY A 274 -0.99 7.33 7.40
N ASN A 275 -0.01 6.69 8.03
CA ASN A 275 -0.27 5.72 9.10
C ASN A 275 -0.89 6.36 10.35
N LEU A 276 -0.53 7.61 10.68
CA LEU A 276 -1.19 8.37 11.75
C LEU A 276 -2.67 8.63 11.44
N GLY A 277 -3.04 8.85 10.18
CA GLY A 277 -4.45 8.91 9.75
C GLY A 277 -5.23 7.62 10.05
N GLY A 278 -4.56 6.46 9.98
CA GLY A 278 -5.12 5.17 10.39
C GLY A 278 -5.43 5.09 11.89
N ILE A 279 -4.62 5.73 12.74
CA ILE A 279 -4.87 5.81 14.20
C ILE A 279 -6.17 6.58 14.48
N LEU A 280 -6.41 7.68 13.77
CA LEU A 280 -7.65 8.46 13.89
C LEU A 280 -8.87 7.68 13.45
N SER A 281 -8.76 6.94 12.33
CA SER A 281 -9.80 6.01 11.91
C SER A 281 -10.13 5.05 13.05
N ALA A 282 -9.15 4.34 13.61
CA ALA A 282 -9.37 3.41 14.72
C ALA A 282 -9.94 4.08 15.99
N ALA A 283 -9.50 5.29 16.34
CA ALA A 283 -9.94 6.02 17.53
C ALA A 283 -11.37 6.58 17.42
N THR A 284 -11.87 6.79 16.20
CA THR A 284 -13.23 7.29 15.96
C THR A 284 -14.30 6.22 16.25
N PHE A 285 -13.95 4.93 16.17
CA PHE A 285 -14.88 3.84 16.44
C PHE A 285 -14.89 3.47 17.92
N ARG A 286 -15.96 3.87 18.62
CA ARG A 286 -16.24 3.41 19.99
C ARG A 286 -16.78 1.99 19.96
N VAL A 287 -16.22 1.11 20.80
CA VAL A 287 -16.82 -0.19 21.10
C VAL A 287 -18.08 0.08 21.91
N GLU A 288 -19.24 -0.01 21.26
CA GLU A 288 -20.52 0.01 21.96
C GLU A 288 -20.61 -1.30 22.75
N LYS A 289 -20.33 -1.24 24.05
CA LYS A 289 -20.55 -2.36 24.97
C LYS A 289 -22.07 -2.57 25.03
N LYS A 290 -22.56 -3.59 24.32
CA LYS A 290 -23.85 -4.21 24.62
C LYS A 290 -23.67 -5.17 25.79
#